data_AF-A0A1Y1L8S3-F1
#
_entry.id   AF-A0A1Y1L8S3-F1
#
_cell.length_a   1.000
_cell.length_b   1.000
_cell.length_c   1.000
_cell.angle_alpha   90.00
_cell.angle_beta   90.00
_cell.angle_gamma   90.00
#
_symmetry.space_group_name_H-M   'P 1'
#
loop_
_entity.id
_entity.type
_entity.pdbx_description
1 polymer ?
#
loop_
_entity_poly.entity_id
_entity_poly.type
_entity_poly.pdbx_seq_one_letter_code
_entity_poly.pdbx_strand_id
1 'polypeptide(L)'
;GVDFAGLVLVAGFSDLANLLTGYRISGVFPVMGPLAAWPSAVKYLQTYVVDKWHSADRLASIVRNTKKRLRLELIHAYSDWDIPWQHEEILFQAAANATTNGLNQTEFDQFKEKHMKLSPGGDGFSVTVRSNPDTIIRQQLVLHGGHNEIVASSSVLRAVMRCFDEK
;
A
#
# COMPACT_ATOMS: atom_id res chain seq x y z
N GLY A 1 8.04 -24.20 -7.26
CA GLY A 1 8.25 -22.76 -7.08
C GLY A 1 8.86 -22.52 -5.71
N VAL A 2 9.62 -21.44 -5.56
CA VAL A 2 10.10 -20.99 -4.25
C VAL A 2 8.98 -20.18 -3.60
N ASP A 3 8.60 -20.55 -2.37
CA ASP A 3 7.63 -19.79 -1.59
C ASP A 3 8.41 -18.74 -0.77
N PHE A 4 8.05 -17.46 -0.88
CA PHE A 4 8.65 -16.40 -0.07
C PHE A 4 8.18 -16.49 1.38
N ALA A 5 9.05 -16.14 2.34
CA ALA A 5 8.62 -15.98 3.73
C ALA A 5 7.53 -14.89 3.86
N GLY A 6 7.67 -13.81 3.09
CA GLY A 6 6.66 -12.76 2.94
C GLY A 6 7.09 -11.68 1.95
N LEU A 7 6.19 -10.74 1.72
CA LEU A 7 6.38 -9.56 0.88
C LEU A 7 6.16 -8.31 1.74
N VAL A 8 7.17 -7.44 1.78
CA VAL A 8 7.12 -6.17 2.51
C VAL A 8 7.20 -5.04 1.49
N LEU A 9 6.11 -4.29 1.32
CA LEU A 9 6.09 -3.07 0.51
C LEU A 9 6.20 -1.87 1.44
N VAL A 10 7.19 -1.02 1.18
CA VAL A 10 7.44 0.21 1.95
C VAL A 10 7.24 1.40 1.03
N ALA A 11 6.43 2.37 1.47
CA ALA A 11 6.04 3.55 0.70
C ALA A 11 5.57 3.22 -0.73
N GLY A 12 4.75 2.16 -0.84
CA GLY A 12 4.30 1.63 -2.12
C GLY A 12 3.27 2.53 -2.81
N PHE A 13 3.11 2.36 -4.12
CA PHE A 13 2.13 3.09 -4.92
C PHE A 13 1.19 2.16 -5.70
N SER A 14 -0.05 2.60 -5.90
CA SER A 14 -1.11 1.81 -6.55
C SER A 14 -0.89 1.64 -8.06
N ASP A 15 -0.47 2.70 -8.73
CA ASP A 15 -0.13 2.73 -10.15
C ASP A 15 0.69 3.99 -10.49
N LEU A 16 1.57 3.87 -11.48
CA LEU A 16 2.49 4.94 -11.86
C LEU A 16 1.75 6.13 -12.49
N ALA A 17 0.64 5.89 -13.18
CA ALA A 17 -0.12 6.93 -13.87
C ALA A 17 -0.82 7.89 -12.88
N ASN A 18 -1.36 7.38 -11.78
CA ASN A 18 -1.89 8.17 -10.68
C ASN A 18 -0.78 8.73 -9.80
N LEU A 19 0.32 7.99 -9.60
CA LEU A 19 1.48 8.52 -8.89
C LEU A 19 2.00 9.79 -9.56
N LEU A 20 2.14 9.83 -10.88
CA LEU A 20 2.60 11.03 -11.59
C LEU A 20 1.75 12.28 -11.28
N THR A 21 0.44 12.11 -11.05
CA THR A 21 -0.46 13.24 -10.72
C THR A 21 -0.26 13.81 -9.31
N GLY A 22 0.21 13.00 -8.36
CA GLY A 22 0.43 13.39 -6.95
C GLY A 22 1.90 13.44 -6.51
N TYR A 23 2.82 12.90 -7.30
CA TYR A 23 4.23 12.73 -6.96
C TYR A 23 4.99 14.06 -6.96
N ARG A 24 5.73 14.30 -5.88
CA ARG A 24 6.58 15.46 -5.70
C ARG A 24 8.01 14.96 -5.52
N ILE A 25 8.92 15.32 -6.43
CA ILE A 25 10.34 15.02 -6.24
C ILE A 25 10.83 15.85 -5.04
N SER A 26 11.31 15.15 -4.01
CA SER A 26 11.82 15.75 -2.76
C SER A 26 10.77 16.59 -2.03
N GLY A 27 9.47 16.27 -2.17
CA GLY A 27 8.36 17.03 -1.60
C GLY A 27 8.13 18.43 -2.18
N VAL A 28 9.02 18.92 -3.05
CA VAL A 28 9.02 20.32 -3.52
C VAL A 28 8.59 20.44 -4.97
N PHE A 29 9.07 19.56 -5.84
CA PHE A 29 8.85 19.65 -7.28
C PHE A 29 7.74 18.69 -7.73
N PRO A 30 6.48 19.15 -7.86
CA PRO A 30 5.43 18.31 -8.43
C PRO A 30 5.81 17.93 -9.87
N VAL A 31 5.93 16.64 -10.16
CA VAL A 31 6.33 16.17 -11.51
C VAL A 31 5.32 16.58 -12.57
N MET A 32 4.04 16.67 -12.19
CA MET A 32 2.96 17.17 -13.06
C MET A 32 2.62 18.65 -12.83
N GLY A 33 3.33 19.40 -11.98
CA GLY A 33 3.16 20.84 -11.87
C GLY A 33 1.71 21.34 -11.73
N PRO A 34 1.37 22.55 -12.20
CA PRO A 34 -0.01 23.04 -12.27
C PRO A 34 -0.90 22.28 -13.27
N LEU A 35 -0.35 21.36 -14.08
CA LEU A 35 -1.15 20.56 -15.02
C LEU A 35 -2.10 19.59 -14.32
N ALA A 36 -1.83 19.23 -13.06
CA ALA A 36 -2.77 18.48 -12.23
C ALA A 36 -4.15 19.17 -12.10
N ALA A 37 -4.21 20.50 -12.20
CA ALA A 37 -5.46 21.26 -12.19
C ALA A 37 -6.25 21.16 -13.51
N TRP A 38 -5.68 20.57 -14.56
CA TRP A 38 -6.32 20.40 -15.87
C TRP A 38 -6.47 18.90 -16.22
N PRO A 39 -7.61 18.28 -15.87
CA PRO A 39 -7.81 16.83 -16.02
C PRO A 39 -7.59 16.31 -17.45
N SER A 40 -7.92 17.11 -18.46
CA SER A 40 -7.70 16.75 -19.87
C SER A 40 -6.23 16.67 -20.25
N ALA A 41 -5.38 17.56 -19.72
CA ALA A 41 -3.94 17.54 -19.96
C ALA A 41 -3.27 16.37 -19.24
N VAL A 42 -3.71 16.08 -18.00
CA VAL A 42 -3.31 14.87 -17.26
C VAL A 42 -3.64 13.61 -18.06
N LYS A 43 -4.87 13.49 -18.55
CA LYS A 43 -5.32 12.33 -19.32
C LYS A 43 -4.54 12.17 -20.63
N TYR A 44 -4.17 13.28 -21.27
CA TYR A 44 -3.32 13.27 -22.46
C TYR A 44 -1.89 12.82 -22.13
N LEU A 45 -1.28 13.30 -21.05
CA LEU A 45 0.05 12.83 -20.63
C LEU A 45 0.05 11.35 -20.22
N GLN A 46 -1.03 10.88 -19.59
CA GLN A 46 -1.22 9.48 -19.24
C GLN A 46 -1.28 8.54 -20.47
N THR A 47 -1.59 9.01 -21.68
CA THR A 47 -1.51 8.17 -22.89
C THR A 47 -0.07 7.90 -23.32
N TYR A 48 0.89 8.73 -22.91
CA TYR A 48 2.31 8.52 -23.17
C TYR A 48 3.00 7.64 -22.13
N VAL A 49 2.33 7.35 -21.00
CA VAL A 49 2.82 6.41 -19.99
C VAL A 49 2.62 4.99 -20.51
N VAL A 50 3.67 4.45 -21.14
CA VAL A 50 3.67 3.12 -21.77
C VAL A 50 3.48 2.01 -20.74
N ASP A 51 4.13 2.10 -19.59
CA ASP A 51 4.01 1.12 -18.52
C ASP A 51 3.35 1.76 -17.29
N LYS A 52 2.12 1.34 -16.99
CA LYS A 52 1.28 1.95 -15.95
C LYS A 52 1.53 1.38 -14.56
N TRP A 53 2.28 0.28 -14.46
CA TRP A 53 2.65 -0.39 -13.21
C TRP A 53 1.45 -0.58 -12.30
N HIS A 54 0.45 -1.37 -12.73
CA HIS A 54 -0.77 -1.66 -11.96
C HIS A 54 -0.47 -2.51 -10.71
N SER A 55 0.17 -1.93 -9.71
CA SER A 55 0.60 -2.59 -8.47
C SER A 55 -0.58 -3.15 -7.71
N ALA A 56 -1.71 -2.43 -7.64
CA ALA A 56 -2.93 -2.92 -7.00
C ALA A 56 -3.46 -4.22 -7.64
N ASP A 57 -3.53 -4.27 -8.96
CA ASP A 57 -3.98 -5.47 -9.70
C ASP A 57 -3.01 -6.64 -9.55
N ARG A 58 -1.70 -6.36 -9.61
CA ARG A 58 -0.66 -7.36 -9.39
C ARG A 58 -0.72 -7.92 -7.97
N LEU A 59 -0.94 -7.06 -6.98
CA LEU A 59 -1.04 -7.45 -5.57
C LEU A 59 -2.29 -8.29 -5.32
N ALA A 60 -3.44 -7.87 -5.85
CA ALA A 60 -4.67 -8.65 -5.82
C ALA A 60 -4.50 -10.02 -6.50
N SER A 61 -3.78 -10.06 -7.63
CA SER A 61 -3.45 -11.32 -8.32
C SER A 61 -2.57 -12.24 -7.47
N ILE A 62 -1.55 -11.72 -6.78
CA ILE A 62 -0.71 -12.50 -5.86
C ILE A 62 -1.57 -13.11 -4.75
N VAL A 63 -2.46 -12.31 -4.14
CA VAL A 63 -3.36 -12.78 -3.08
C VAL A 63 -4.27 -13.91 -3.61
N ARG A 64 -4.95 -13.71 -4.74
CA ARG A 64 -5.87 -14.72 -5.34
C ARG A 64 -5.17 -16.02 -5.73
N ASN A 65 -3.92 -15.95 -6.19
CA ASN A 65 -3.19 -17.09 -6.70
C ASN A 65 -2.33 -17.79 -5.63
N THR A 66 -2.26 -17.26 -4.41
CA THR A 66 -1.58 -17.91 -3.29
C THR A 66 -2.33 -19.19 -2.91
N LYS A 67 -1.61 -20.32 -2.89
CA LYS A 67 -2.20 -21.64 -2.59
C LYS A 67 -1.85 -22.18 -1.20
N LYS A 68 -0.80 -21.66 -0.57
CA LYS A 68 -0.27 -22.19 0.69
C LYS A 68 -0.25 -21.16 1.81
N ARG A 69 0.60 -20.15 1.66
CA ARG A 69 0.84 -19.13 2.68
C ARG A 69 1.23 -17.81 2.03
N LEU A 70 0.72 -16.71 2.57
CA LEU A 70 1.15 -15.36 2.23
C LEU A 70 1.29 -14.52 3.50
N ARG A 71 2.39 -13.78 3.59
CA ARG A 71 2.60 -12.70 4.55
C ARG A 71 2.83 -11.44 3.73
N LEU A 72 1.88 -10.53 3.77
CA LEU A 72 1.93 -9.27 3.05
C LEU A 72 1.90 -8.12 4.06
N GLU A 73 2.97 -7.35 4.09
CA GLU A 73 3.11 -6.18 4.96
C GLU A 73 3.23 -4.94 4.08
N LEU A 74 2.29 -4.02 4.25
CA LEU A 74 2.29 -2.70 3.63
C LEU A 74 2.63 -1.70 4.73
N ILE A 75 3.67 -0.90 4.51
CA ILE A 75 4.06 0.16 5.44
C ILE A 75 4.21 1.50 4.70
N HIS A 76 3.62 2.57 5.25
CA HIS A 76 3.80 3.94 4.76
C HIS A 76 3.98 4.92 5.93
N ALA A 77 4.65 6.04 5.67
CA ALA A 77 4.68 7.18 6.59
C ALA A 77 3.66 8.26 6.17
N TYR A 78 2.88 8.77 7.12
CA TYR A 78 2.00 9.91 6.89
C TYR A 78 2.79 11.16 6.49
N SER A 79 4.00 11.34 7.04
CA SER A 79 4.91 12.42 6.67
C SER A 79 5.71 12.16 5.39
N ASP A 80 5.35 11.17 4.58
CA ASP A 80 5.94 10.97 3.25
C ASP A 80 5.46 12.09 2.32
N TRP A 81 6.38 12.99 1.94
CA TRP A 81 6.10 14.12 1.07
C TRP A 81 6.34 13.81 -0.41
N ASP A 82 6.97 12.67 -0.71
CA ASP A 82 7.25 12.25 -2.08
C ASP A 82 6.07 11.45 -2.64
N ILE A 83 5.58 10.46 -1.87
CA ILE A 83 4.45 9.61 -2.25
C ILE A 83 3.34 9.71 -1.21
N PRO A 84 2.13 10.18 -1.59
CA PRO A 84 0.99 10.23 -0.69
C PRO A 84 0.61 8.85 -0.14
N TRP A 85 0.48 8.76 1.19
CA TRP A 85 0.15 7.52 1.90
C TRP A 85 -1.18 6.88 1.49
N GLN A 86 -2.09 7.66 0.89
CA GLN A 86 -3.37 7.17 0.36
C GLN A 86 -3.20 6.10 -0.72
N HIS A 87 -2.08 6.07 -1.43
CA HIS A 87 -1.79 4.99 -2.37
C HIS A 87 -1.66 3.63 -1.67
N GLU A 88 -1.16 3.61 -0.44
CA GLU A 88 -1.13 2.40 0.38
C GLU A 88 -2.54 1.92 0.73
N GLU A 89 -3.48 2.84 0.97
CA GLU A 89 -4.89 2.46 1.22
C GLU A 89 -5.50 1.74 0.03
N ILE A 90 -5.22 2.21 -1.19
CA ILE A 90 -5.68 1.57 -2.43
C ILE A 90 -5.06 0.16 -2.55
N LEU A 91 -3.76 0.01 -2.28
CA LEU A 91 -3.07 -1.28 -2.29
C LEU A 91 -3.67 -2.23 -1.25
N PHE A 92 -3.89 -1.76 -0.03
CA PHE A 92 -4.47 -2.56 1.04
C PHE A 92 -5.89 -2.99 0.71
N GLN A 93 -6.72 -2.10 0.18
CA GLN A 93 -8.08 -2.41 -0.23
C GLN A 93 -8.10 -3.46 -1.35
N ALA A 94 -7.26 -3.30 -2.38
CA ALA A 94 -7.15 -4.28 -3.47
C ALA A 94 -6.73 -5.66 -2.95
N ALA A 95 -5.74 -5.71 -2.07
CA ALA A 95 -5.25 -6.95 -1.47
C ALA A 95 -6.28 -7.60 -0.54
N ALA A 96 -6.94 -6.81 0.31
CA ALA A 96 -7.99 -7.28 1.21
C ALA A 96 -9.21 -7.81 0.45
N ASN A 97 -9.70 -7.07 -0.56
CA ASN A 97 -10.81 -7.52 -1.40
C ASN A 97 -10.49 -8.77 -2.20
N ALA A 98 -9.22 -9.03 -2.50
CA ALA A 98 -8.78 -10.28 -3.12
C ALA A 98 -8.86 -11.49 -2.19
N THR A 99 -9.03 -11.29 -0.88
CA THR A 99 -9.28 -12.39 0.10
C THR A 99 -10.76 -12.73 0.29
N THR A 100 -11.66 -11.88 -0.21
CA THR A 100 -13.12 -12.05 -0.10
C THR A 100 -13.75 -12.12 -1.49
N ASN A 101 -15.07 -12.28 -1.57
CA ASN A 101 -15.81 -12.17 -2.85
C ASN A 101 -16.01 -10.71 -3.30
N GLY A 102 -15.20 -9.77 -2.79
CA GLY A 102 -15.29 -8.33 -3.05
C GLY A 102 -16.26 -7.65 -2.09
N LEU A 103 -15.73 -6.83 -1.17
CA LEU A 103 -16.53 -5.90 -0.38
C LEU A 103 -16.80 -4.64 -1.20
N ASN A 104 -18.00 -4.07 -1.05
CA ASN A 104 -18.23 -2.71 -1.54
C ASN A 104 -17.50 -1.68 -0.65
N GLN A 105 -17.45 -0.42 -1.07
CA GLN A 105 -16.67 0.61 -0.36
C GLN A 105 -17.11 0.78 1.10
N THR A 106 -18.41 0.90 1.35
CA THR A 106 -18.96 1.10 2.71
C THR A 106 -18.64 -0.09 3.63
N GLU A 107 -18.78 -1.32 3.11
CA GLU A 107 -18.44 -2.54 3.84
C GLU A 107 -16.95 -2.61 4.17
N PHE A 108 -16.10 -2.19 3.22
CA PHE A 108 -14.66 -2.14 3.41
C PHE A 108 -14.27 -1.11 4.47
N ASP A 109 -14.87 0.08 4.45
CA ASP A 109 -14.60 1.14 5.41
C ASP A 109 -14.97 0.70 6.83
N GLN A 110 -16.16 0.11 7.01
CA GLN A 110 -16.59 -0.46 8.28
C GLN A 110 -15.68 -1.61 8.75
N PHE A 111 -15.27 -2.48 7.83
CA PHE A 111 -14.33 -3.55 8.12
C PHE A 111 -13.00 -2.97 8.61
N LYS A 112 -12.46 -1.96 7.93
CA LYS A 112 -11.18 -1.33 8.24
C LYS A 112 -11.24 -0.67 9.61
N GLU A 113 -12.28 0.11 9.88
CA GLU A 113 -12.50 0.77 11.17
C GLU A 113 -12.54 -0.26 12.32
N LYS A 114 -13.30 -1.35 12.14
CA LYS A 114 -13.41 -2.42 13.15
C LYS A 114 -12.09 -3.14 13.42
N HIS A 115 -11.23 -3.28 12.43
CA HIS A 115 -9.95 -4.02 12.55
C HIS A 115 -8.74 -3.09 12.75
N MET A 116 -8.96 -1.78 12.80
CA MET A 116 -7.91 -0.79 13.03
C MET A 116 -7.45 -0.83 14.48
N LYS A 117 -6.13 -0.86 14.64
CA LYS A 117 -5.45 -0.79 15.93
C LYS A 117 -4.52 0.40 15.92
N LEU A 118 -4.77 1.36 16.79
CA LEU A 118 -3.87 2.49 17.02
C LEU A 118 -2.55 1.98 17.59
N SER A 119 -1.45 2.57 17.14
CA SER A 119 -0.13 2.29 17.69
C SER A 119 -0.04 2.81 19.12
N PRO A 120 0.70 2.13 20.02
CA PRO A 120 1.00 2.68 21.34
C PRO A 120 1.63 4.08 21.19
N GLY A 121 1.09 5.07 21.90
CA GLY A 121 1.51 6.48 21.78
C GLY A 121 0.72 7.31 20.76
N GLY A 122 -0.13 6.69 19.93
CA GLY A 122 -0.94 7.41 18.94
C GLY A 122 -0.22 7.72 17.63
N ASP A 123 1.02 7.26 17.46
CA ASP A 123 1.89 7.61 16.33
C ASP A 123 1.62 6.81 15.04
N GLY A 124 0.37 6.40 14.85
CA GLY A 124 -0.09 5.71 13.65
C GLY A 124 -1.12 4.62 13.93
N PHE A 125 -1.34 3.76 12.93
CA PHE A 125 -2.27 2.64 13.07
C PHE A 125 -1.80 1.41 12.28
N SER A 126 -2.43 0.28 12.57
CA SER A 126 -2.33 -0.91 11.73
C SER A 126 -3.68 -1.60 11.57
N VAL A 127 -3.89 -2.23 10.42
CA VAL A 127 -5.07 -3.04 10.11
C VAL A 127 -4.59 -4.40 9.63
N THR A 128 -5.28 -5.49 9.99
CA THR A 128 -4.85 -6.84 9.59
C THR A 128 -6.03 -7.66 9.08
N VAL A 129 -5.87 -8.23 7.90
CA VAL A 129 -6.77 -9.21 7.29
C VAL A 129 -6.14 -10.58 7.43
N ARG A 130 -6.95 -11.57 7.82
CA ARG A 130 -6.57 -12.98 7.84
C ARG A 130 -7.57 -13.78 6.99
N SER A 131 -7.06 -14.65 6.12
CA SER A 131 -7.88 -15.48 5.24
C SER A 131 -7.21 -16.82 4.94
N ASN A 132 -7.97 -17.73 4.33
CA ASN A 132 -7.48 -19.01 3.83
C ASN A 132 -7.10 -18.92 2.34
N PRO A 133 -6.04 -19.62 1.88
CA PRO A 133 -5.07 -20.39 2.68
C PRO A 133 -4.21 -19.44 3.54
N ASP A 134 -3.45 -19.91 4.54
CA ASP A 134 -2.73 -19.13 5.57
C ASP A 134 -2.18 -17.75 5.11
N THR A 135 -3.06 -16.74 5.06
CA THR A 135 -2.79 -15.45 4.42
C THR A 135 -3.02 -14.35 5.45
N ILE A 136 -1.97 -13.57 5.69
CA ILE A 136 -2.01 -12.39 6.55
C ILE A 136 -1.62 -11.18 5.71
N ILE A 137 -2.51 -10.20 5.63
CA ILE A 137 -2.26 -8.93 4.97
C ILE A 137 -2.34 -7.85 6.05
N ARG A 138 -1.30 -7.04 6.18
CA ARG A 138 -1.24 -5.94 7.14
C ARG A 138 -0.98 -4.64 6.43
N GLN A 139 -1.76 -3.62 6.78
CA GLN A 139 -1.41 -2.22 6.54
C GLN A 139 -0.88 -1.63 7.83
N GLN A 140 0.18 -0.82 7.74
CA GLN A 140 0.72 -0.06 8.86
C GLN A 140 1.11 1.35 8.41
N LEU A 141 0.35 2.33 8.90
CA LEU A 141 0.70 3.74 8.73
C LEU A 141 1.42 4.22 9.99
N VAL A 142 2.58 4.85 9.83
CA VAL A 142 3.26 5.58 10.92
C VAL A 142 3.22 7.07 10.67
N LEU A 143 3.24 7.90 11.73
CA LEU A 143 3.16 9.35 11.53
C LEU A 143 4.42 9.96 10.90
N HIS A 144 5.60 9.39 11.17
CA HIS A 144 6.90 10.00 10.84
C HIS A 144 7.86 9.04 10.12
N GLY A 145 8.78 9.60 9.33
CA GLY A 145 9.87 8.88 8.64
C GLY A 145 10.11 9.31 7.19
N GLY A 146 9.21 10.10 6.58
CA GLY A 146 9.36 10.52 5.18
C GLY A 146 9.44 9.33 4.20
N HIS A 147 9.78 9.57 2.94
CA HIS A 147 9.87 8.51 1.92
C HIS A 147 11.11 7.63 2.09
N ASN A 148 12.27 8.26 2.34
CA ASN A 148 13.55 7.56 2.38
C ASN A 148 13.86 7.00 3.78
N GLU A 149 13.46 7.71 4.84
CA GLU A 149 13.83 7.33 6.21
C GLU A 149 12.92 6.21 6.74
N ILE A 150 11.67 6.10 6.25
CA ILE A 150 10.75 5.03 6.64
C ILE A 150 11.30 3.64 6.34
N VAL A 151 12.09 3.50 5.27
CA VAL A 151 12.73 2.25 4.85
C VAL A 151 13.66 1.70 5.93
N ALA A 152 14.35 2.59 6.67
CA ALA A 152 15.26 2.22 7.76
C ALA A 152 14.59 2.14 9.13
N SER A 153 13.27 2.30 9.20
CA SER A 153 12.54 2.35 10.47
C SER A 153 12.43 0.99 11.15
N SER A 154 12.23 1.01 12.47
CA SER A 154 11.92 -0.18 13.27
C SER A 154 10.62 -0.86 12.83
N SER A 155 9.70 -0.11 12.22
CA SER A 155 8.45 -0.64 11.67
C SER A 155 8.71 -1.60 10.51
N VAL A 156 9.63 -1.26 9.61
CA VAL A 156 10.04 -2.14 8.50
C VAL A 156 10.75 -3.37 9.01
N LEU A 157 11.69 -3.21 9.95
CA LEU A 157 12.35 -4.36 10.59
C LEU A 157 11.32 -5.31 11.23
N ARG A 158 10.33 -4.77 11.96
CA ARG A 158 9.27 -5.56 12.59
C ARG A 158 8.41 -6.29 11.56
N ALA A 159 8.07 -5.65 10.44
CA ALA A 159 7.33 -6.31 9.36
C ALA A 159 8.12 -7.48 8.75
N VAL A 160 9.42 -7.29 8.51
CA VAL A 160 10.30 -8.37 8.02
C VAL A 160 10.32 -9.54 9.01
N MET A 161 10.45 -9.29 10.31
CA MET A 161 10.41 -10.34 11.32
C MET A 161 9.08 -11.12 11.30
N ARG A 162 7.94 -10.40 11.17
CA ARG A 162 6.60 -11.03 11.07
C ARG A 162 6.43 -11.94 9.85
N CYS A 163 7.20 -11.74 8.78
CA CYS A 163 7.15 -12.65 7.63
C CYS A 163 7.60 -14.07 8.00
N PHE A 164 8.50 -14.20 8.97
CA PHE A 164 9.02 -15.50 9.43
C PHE A 164 8.18 -16.11 10.56
N ASP A 165 7.23 -15.37 11.15
CA ASP A 165 6.40 -15.89 12.23
C ASP A 165 5.47 -17.00 11.73
N GLU A 166 5.49 -18.15 12.40
CA GLU A 166 4.70 -19.32 12.01
C GLU A 166 3.18 -19.19 12.35
N LYS A 167 2.74 -18.09 13.00
CA LYS A 167 1.37 -17.92 13.54
C LYS A 167 0.75 -16.54 13.30
#